data_AF-X1WI19-F1
#
_entry.id   AF-X1WI19-F1
#
_cell.length_a   1.000
_cell.length_b   1.000
_cell.length_c   1.000
_cell.angle_alpha   90.00
_cell.angle_beta   90.00
_cell.angle_gamma   90.00
#
_symmetry.space_group_name_H-M   'P 1'
#
loop_
_entity.id
_entity.type
_entity.pdbx_description
1 polymer ?
#
loop_
_entity_poly.entity_id
_entity_poly.type
_entity_poly.pdbx_seq_one_letter_code
_entity_poly.pdbx_strand_id
1 'polypeptide(L)'
;MISKHSHEQSDRGEGVEVVQNEPFEDPHHGNGQFTEKRVYLNSKLPSWARAVVPKIFYVTEKAWNYYPYTITEYTCSFLPKFSIHIETKYEDNKGSNDSIFDSEAKDLEREVCFIDIACDEIPERYYKESEDPKHFKSEKTGRGQLREGWRDNHQPIMCSYKLVTVKFEVWGLQTRVEQFVHKVVRDILLIGHRQ
;
A
#
# COMPACT_ATOMS: atom_id res chain seq x y z
N MET A 1 -5.36 -4.49 -11.76
CA MET A 1 -4.09 -4.11 -11.12
C MET A 1 -3.70 -5.10 -10.02
N ILE A 2 -4.44 -5.22 -8.90
CA ILE A 2 -4.08 -6.08 -7.74
C ILE A 2 -3.80 -7.54 -8.12
N SER A 3 -4.67 -8.18 -8.91
CA SER A 3 -4.47 -9.58 -9.35
C SER A 3 -3.21 -9.75 -10.21
N LYS A 4 -2.96 -8.82 -11.15
CA LYS A 4 -1.75 -8.80 -11.99
C LYS A 4 -0.49 -8.61 -11.14
N HIS A 5 -0.49 -7.63 -10.23
CA HIS A 5 0.64 -7.39 -9.32
C HIS A 5 0.91 -8.59 -8.41
N SER A 6 -0.13 -9.20 -7.85
CA SER A 6 -0.01 -10.41 -7.02
C SER A 6 0.61 -11.58 -7.80
N HIS A 7 0.23 -11.74 -9.06
CA HIS A 7 0.80 -12.75 -9.95
C HIS A 7 2.28 -12.48 -10.26
N GLU A 8 2.65 -11.24 -10.60
CA GLU A 8 4.04 -10.86 -10.85
C GLU A 8 4.94 -11.03 -9.62
N GLN A 9 4.37 -10.93 -8.41
CA GLN A 9 5.11 -11.13 -7.17
C GLN A 9 5.22 -12.60 -6.74
N SER A 10 4.62 -13.54 -7.47
CA SER A 10 4.58 -14.97 -7.12
C SER A 10 5.55 -15.78 -7.97
N ASP A 11 6.57 -16.39 -7.35
CA ASP A 11 7.49 -17.33 -7.99
C ASP A 11 7.99 -18.40 -6.98
N ARG A 12 8.13 -19.66 -7.43
CA ARG A 12 8.76 -20.78 -6.69
C ARG A 12 8.39 -20.94 -5.19
N GLY A 13 7.09 -20.85 -4.86
CA GLY A 13 6.61 -21.03 -3.48
C GLY A 13 6.66 -19.77 -2.61
N GLU A 14 7.03 -18.63 -3.20
CA GLU A 14 6.85 -17.30 -2.67
C GLU A 14 5.75 -16.59 -3.46
N GLY A 15 5.04 -15.64 -2.83
CA GLY A 15 3.94 -14.94 -3.49
C GLY A 15 2.73 -14.69 -2.60
N VAL A 16 1.58 -14.50 -3.25
CA VAL A 16 0.31 -14.16 -2.60
C VAL A 16 -0.66 -15.33 -2.74
N GLU A 17 -1.04 -15.93 -1.61
CA GLU A 17 -2.08 -16.95 -1.51
C GLU A 17 -3.39 -16.27 -1.10
N VAL A 18 -4.46 -16.43 -1.86
CA VAL A 18 -5.80 -15.96 -1.48
C VAL A 18 -6.47 -17.03 -0.61
N VAL A 19 -6.70 -16.70 0.66
CA VAL A 19 -7.31 -17.61 1.64
C VAL A 19 -8.83 -17.47 1.63
N GLN A 20 -9.31 -16.23 1.59
CA GLN A 20 -10.74 -15.91 1.59
C GLN A 20 -11.02 -14.72 0.68
N ASN A 21 -12.17 -14.75 0.00
CA ASN A 21 -12.64 -13.66 -0.84
C ASN A 21 -14.17 -13.76 -0.96
N GLU A 22 -14.89 -12.97 -0.17
CA GLU A 22 -16.34 -13.06 -0.07
C GLU A 22 -17.00 -11.70 0.20
N PRO A 23 -18.28 -11.53 -0.16
CA PRO A 23 -19.05 -10.36 0.25
C PRO A 23 -19.10 -10.23 1.78
N PHE A 24 -19.09 -9.01 2.29
CA PHE A 24 -19.17 -8.70 3.72
C PHE A 24 -20.12 -7.53 3.95
N GLU A 25 -20.97 -7.60 4.96
CA GLU A 25 -21.89 -6.52 5.32
C GLU A 25 -21.46 -5.94 6.66
N ASP A 26 -21.15 -4.64 6.67
CA ASP A 26 -20.76 -3.90 7.86
C ASP A 26 -21.93 -3.05 8.39
N PRO A 27 -22.21 -3.04 9.71
CA PRO A 27 -23.31 -2.26 10.28
C PRO A 27 -23.23 -0.74 10.03
N HIS A 28 -22.02 -0.20 9.85
CA HIS A 28 -21.75 1.23 9.68
C HIS A 28 -21.43 1.60 8.23
N HIS A 29 -20.74 0.72 7.50
CA HIS A 29 -20.25 0.99 6.14
C HIS A 29 -21.06 0.28 5.05
N GLY A 30 -22.00 -0.59 5.42
CA GLY A 30 -22.88 -1.30 4.49
C GLY A 30 -22.17 -2.43 3.74
N ASN A 31 -22.61 -2.67 2.50
CA ASN A 31 -22.09 -3.75 1.68
C ASN A 31 -20.64 -3.49 1.25
N GLY A 32 -19.81 -4.53 1.36
CA GLY A 32 -18.42 -4.52 0.95
C GLY A 32 -17.91 -5.90 0.55
N GLN A 33 -16.60 -5.98 0.40
CA GLN A 33 -15.89 -7.22 0.10
C GLN A 33 -14.81 -7.46 1.15
N PHE A 34 -14.79 -8.65 1.73
CA PHE A 34 -13.70 -9.11 2.58
C PHE A 34 -12.73 -9.98 1.77
N THR A 35 -11.44 -9.76 1.97
CA THR A 35 -10.39 -10.64 1.47
C THR A 35 -9.35 -10.93 2.55
N GLU A 36 -8.92 -12.19 2.63
CA GLU A 36 -7.75 -12.60 3.41
C GLU A 36 -6.71 -13.22 2.47
N LYS A 37 -5.46 -12.78 2.59
CA LYS A 37 -4.34 -13.30 1.81
C LYS A 37 -3.15 -13.58 2.71
N ARG A 38 -2.32 -14.54 2.32
CA ARG A 38 -1.00 -14.79 2.92
C ARG A 38 0.08 -14.42 1.92
N VAL A 39 1.00 -13.57 2.36
CA VAL A 39 2.12 -13.10 1.57
C VAL A 39 3.41 -13.71 2.11
N TYR A 40 4.07 -14.51 1.28
CA TYR A 40 5.32 -15.19 1.62
C TYR A 40 6.51 -14.35 1.13
N LEU A 41 7.36 -13.89 2.05
CA LEU A 41 8.37 -12.85 1.79
C LEU A 41 9.84 -13.30 2.01
N ASN A 42 10.10 -14.62 2.07
CA ASN A 42 11.39 -15.16 2.53
C ASN A 42 12.62 -14.62 1.76
N SER A 43 12.59 -14.54 0.43
CA SER A 43 13.69 -14.00 -0.37
C SER A 43 13.71 -12.46 -0.49
N LYS A 44 12.58 -11.79 -0.20
CA LYS A 44 12.38 -10.36 -0.42
C LYS A 44 12.76 -9.48 0.77
N LEU A 45 13.09 -10.09 1.91
CA LEU A 45 13.55 -9.37 3.09
C LEU A 45 15.00 -8.85 2.93
N PRO A 46 15.31 -7.64 3.43
CA PRO A 46 16.68 -7.16 3.56
C PRO A 46 17.56 -8.13 4.35
N SER A 47 18.88 -8.15 4.09
CA SER A 47 19.82 -9.09 4.73
C SER A 47 19.79 -9.06 6.26
N TRP A 48 19.63 -7.87 6.86
CA TRP A 48 19.54 -7.75 8.32
C TRP A 48 18.26 -8.39 8.89
N ALA A 49 17.14 -8.31 8.17
CA ALA A 49 15.87 -8.87 8.60
C ALA A 49 15.87 -10.40 8.44
N ARG A 50 16.45 -10.91 7.35
CA ARG A 50 16.64 -12.37 7.15
C ARG A 50 17.46 -13.05 8.23
N ALA A 51 18.34 -12.31 8.93
CA ALA A 51 19.14 -12.86 10.01
C ALA A 51 18.33 -13.15 11.29
N VAL A 52 17.16 -12.52 11.47
CA VAL A 52 16.37 -12.58 12.71
C VAL A 52 14.97 -13.18 12.53
N VAL A 53 14.52 -13.37 11.29
CA VAL A 53 13.21 -13.95 10.95
C VAL A 53 13.39 -15.44 10.57
N PRO A 54 12.51 -16.35 11.03
CA PRO A 54 12.60 -17.76 10.69
C PRO A 54 12.41 -17.97 9.19
N LYS A 55 12.92 -19.11 8.69
CA LYS A 55 12.86 -19.48 7.27
C LYS A 55 11.43 -19.64 6.72
N ILE A 56 10.46 -19.85 7.59
CA ILE A 56 9.05 -20.00 7.22
C ILE A 56 8.24 -19.00 8.04
N PHE A 57 7.92 -17.87 7.43
CA PHE A 57 6.93 -16.92 7.95
C PHE A 57 6.11 -16.37 6.78
N TYR A 58 4.95 -15.82 7.11
CA TYR A 58 4.10 -15.11 6.16
C TYR A 58 3.50 -13.87 6.84
N VAL A 59 3.14 -12.91 6.01
CA VAL A 59 2.32 -11.77 6.42
C VAL A 59 0.88 -12.07 6.01
N THR A 60 -0.05 -12.03 6.95
CA THR A 60 -1.48 -12.11 6.65
C THR A 60 -1.98 -10.71 6.35
N GLU A 61 -2.54 -10.52 5.16
CA GLU A 61 -3.30 -9.33 4.76
C GLU A 61 -4.79 -9.64 4.92
N LYS A 62 -5.50 -8.87 5.73
CA LYS A 62 -6.97 -8.82 5.75
C LYS A 62 -7.41 -7.47 5.22
N ALA A 63 -8.35 -7.45 4.29
CA ALA A 63 -8.86 -6.21 3.74
C ALA A 63 -10.39 -6.22 3.69
N TRP A 64 -10.99 -5.13 4.13
CA TRP A 64 -12.41 -4.85 4.05
C TRP A 64 -12.62 -3.65 3.14
N ASN A 65 -13.24 -3.88 1.99
CA ASN A 65 -13.46 -2.86 0.97
C ASN A 65 -14.92 -2.44 0.94
N TYR A 66 -15.17 -1.21 1.40
CA TYR A 66 -16.45 -0.52 1.42
C TYR A 66 -16.38 0.76 0.56
N TYR A 67 -15.76 0.68 -0.63
CA TYR A 67 -15.44 1.84 -1.46
C TYR A 67 -16.55 2.91 -1.41
N PRO A 68 -16.22 4.17 -1.03
CA PRO A 68 -14.90 4.79 -1.03
C PRO A 68 -14.11 4.71 0.30
N TYR A 69 -14.43 3.76 1.18
CA TYR A 69 -13.63 3.49 2.38
C TYR A 69 -13.05 2.08 2.34
N THR A 70 -11.82 1.89 2.83
CA THR A 70 -11.19 0.57 2.89
C THR A 70 -10.32 0.47 4.12
N ILE A 71 -10.41 -0.66 4.82
CA ILE A 71 -9.54 -1.02 5.93
C ILE A 71 -8.65 -2.16 5.46
N THR A 72 -7.35 -2.10 5.75
CA THR A 72 -6.41 -3.19 5.49
C THR A 72 -5.51 -3.40 6.69
N GLU A 73 -5.42 -4.64 7.14
CA GLU A 73 -4.61 -5.05 8.27
C GLU A 73 -3.57 -6.07 7.84
N TYR A 74 -2.33 -5.83 8.22
CA TYR A 74 -1.23 -6.76 8.05
C TYR A 74 -0.77 -7.24 9.41
N THR A 75 -0.67 -8.56 9.59
CA THR A 75 -0.06 -9.19 10.77
C THR A 75 1.01 -10.18 10.33
N CYS A 76 2.00 -10.44 11.18
CA CYS A 76 3.07 -11.37 10.87
C CYS A 76 2.93 -12.66 11.66
N SER A 77 3.02 -13.82 10.98
CA SER A 77 2.89 -15.14 11.61
C SER A 77 3.96 -15.42 12.68
N PHE A 78 5.09 -14.71 12.62
CA PHE A 78 6.21 -14.88 13.54
C PHE A 78 6.29 -13.78 14.62
N LEU A 79 5.78 -12.59 14.32
CA LEU A 79 5.88 -11.41 15.19
C LEU A 79 4.47 -11.04 15.66
N PRO A 80 3.95 -11.66 16.75
CA PRO A 80 2.56 -11.50 17.16
C PRO A 80 2.17 -10.07 17.57
N LYS A 81 3.15 -9.23 17.89
CA LYS A 81 2.96 -7.81 18.22
C LYS A 81 3.29 -6.85 17.08
N PHE A 82 3.55 -7.38 15.87
CA PHE A 82 3.72 -6.58 14.67
C PHE A 82 2.38 -6.42 13.96
N SER A 83 1.99 -5.18 13.68
CA SER A 83 0.87 -4.91 12.79
C SER A 83 1.09 -3.67 11.94
N ILE A 84 0.46 -3.68 10.76
CA ILE A 84 0.25 -2.48 9.94
C ILE A 84 -1.26 -2.36 9.75
N HIS A 85 -1.82 -1.23 10.13
CA HIS A 85 -3.22 -0.89 9.90
C HIS A 85 -3.28 0.26 8.92
N ILE A 86 -4.02 0.09 7.82
CA ILE A 86 -4.16 1.09 6.76
C ILE A 86 -5.63 1.37 6.56
N GLU A 87 -6.03 2.61 6.82
CA GLU A 87 -7.32 3.13 6.42
C GLU A 87 -7.15 3.93 5.14
N THR A 88 -8.02 3.69 4.16
CA THR A 88 -8.02 4.41 2.89
C THR A 88 -9.36 5.09 2.66
N LYS A 89 -9.32 6.39 2.36
CA LYS A 89 -10.45 7.18 1.88
C LYS A 89 -10.13 7.74 0.49
N TYR A 90 -11.13 7.83 -0.38
CA TYR A 90 -10.98 8.33 -1.74
C TYR A 90 -11.82 9.59 -1.93
N GLU A 91 -11.23 10.65 -2.49
CA GLU A 91 -11.95 11.88 -2.85
C GLU A 91 -11.53 12.37 -4.24
N ASP A 92 -12.46 12.99 -4.99
CA ASP A 92 -12.22 13.58 -6.31
C ASP A 92 -11.56 14.96 -6.19
N ASN A 93 -10.36 14.99 -5.60
CA ASN A 93 -9.54 16.19 -5.44
C ASN A 93 -8.05 15.88 -5.66
N LYS A 94 -7.19 16.87 -5.38
CA LYS A 94 -5.75 16.82 -5.65
C LYS A 94 -4.91 16.59 -4.38
N GLY A 95 -5.47 15.95 -3.35
CA GLY A 95 -4.78 15.80 -2.06
C GLY A 95 -4.88 17.06 -1.19
N SER A 96 -6.00 17.77 -1.26
CA SER A 96 -6.20 19.07 -0.59
C SER A 96 -7.04 18.99 0.69
N ASN A 97 -7.36 17.80 1.19
CA ASN A 97 -8.14 17.60 2.41
C ASN A 97 -7.25 17.10 3.57
N ASP A 98 -6.74 18.03 4.37
CA ASP A 98 -5.86 17.72 5.50
C ASP A 98 -6.61 17.11 6.70
N SER A 99 -7.95 17.27 6.74
CA SER A 99 -8.80 16.83 7.86
C SER A 99 -9.51 15.50 7.63
N ILE A 100 -9.22 14.80 6.52
CA ILE A 100 -9.96 13.60 6.11
C ILE A 100 -9.92 12.45 7.14
N PHE A 101 -8.93 12.45 8.04
CA PHE A 101 -8.73 11.45 9.11
C PHE A 101 -8.77 12.05 10.53
N ASP A 102 -9.35 13.25 10.70
CA ASP A 102 -9.39 13.89 12.01
C ASP A 102 -10.31 13.16 13.01
N SER A 103 -11.25 12.35 12.54
CA SER A 103 -12.03 11.46 13.40
C SER A 103 -11.21 10.29 13.95
N GLU A 104 -10.29 9.75 13.15
CA GLU A 104 -9.55 8.52 13.46
C GLU A 104 -8.20 8.79 14.14
N ALA A 105 -7.61 9.97 13.91
CA ALA A 105 -6.26 10.29 14.37
C ALA A 105 -6.14 11.70 14.98
N LYS A 106 -7.21 12.22 15.60
CA LYS A 106 -7.32 13.59 16.12
C LYS A 106 -6.14 14.04 16.99
N ASP A 107 -5.62 13.13 17.82
CA ASP A 107 -4.63 13.42 18.86
C ASP A 107 -3.29 12.69 18.64
N LEU A 108 -3.03 12.25 17.40
CA LEU A 108 -1.79 11.56 17.03
C LEU A 108 -0.90 12.50 16.20
N GLU A 109 0.40 12.50 16.49
CA GLU A 109 1.39 13.10 15.59
C GLU A 109 1.40 12.32 14.27
N ARG A 110 1.33 13.05 13.16
CA ARG A 110 1.20 12.51 11.80
C ARG A 110 2.20 13.19 10.88
N GLU A 111 2.89 12.40 10.06
CA GLU A 111 3.69 12.89 8.95
C GLU A 111 2.91 12.72 7.64
N VAL A 112 2.77 13.80 6.87
CA VAL A 112 2.11 13.77 5.57
C VAL A 112 3.17 13.52 4.48
N CYS A 113 3.05 12.40 3.78
CA CYS A 113 3.92 12.06 2.65
C CYS A 113 3.11 12.04 1.35
N PHE A 114 3.32 13.04 0.49
CA PHE A 114 2.76 13.02 -0.86
C PHE A 114 3.54 12.06 -1.75
N ILE A 115 2.82 11.24 -2.52
CA ILE A 115 3.40 10.33 -3.52
C ILE A 115 3.11 10.90 -4.91
N ASP A 116 4.16 11.19 -5.69
CA ASP A 116 4.04 11.58 -7.10
C ASP A 116 4.40 10.40 -8.01
N ILE A 117 3.39 9.77 -8.60
CA ILE A 117 3.58 8.64 -9.51
C ILE A 117 4.42 8.98 -10.75
N ALA A 118 4.49 10.25 -11.14
CA ALA A 118 5.35 10.67 -12.25
C ALA A 118 6.74 11.04 -11.71
N CYS A 119 6.83 11.88 -10.69
CA CYS A 119 8.07 12.56 -10.34
C CYS A 119 8.93 11.85 -9.29
N ASP A 120 8.34 11.05 -8.41
CA ASP A 120 9.09 10.41 -7.32
C ASP A 120 10.04 9.33 -7.86
N GLU A 121 11.24 9.28 -7.28
CA GLU A 121 12.22 8.26 -7.61
C GLU A 121 11.77 6.88 -7.11
N ILE A 122 11.98 5.87 -7.96
CA ILE A 122 11.88 4.45 -7.59
C ILE A 122 13.25 3.79 -7.73
N PRO A 123 13.58 2.79 -6.89
CA PRO A 123 14.82 2.04 -7.07
C PRO A 123 14.91 1.44 -8.48
N GLU A 124 16.06 1.59 -9.14
CA GLU A 124 16.29 1.18 -10.53
C GLU A 124 15.87 -0.27 -10.83
N ARG A 125 16.07 -1.18 -9.86
CA ARG A 125 15.65 -2.59 -9.96
C ARG A 125 14.15 -2.81 -10.15
N TYR A 126 13.32 -1.83 -9.80
CA TYR A 126 11.86 -1.86 -9.97
C TYR A 126 11.39 -1.02 -11.16
N TYR A 127 12.29 -0.25 -11.79
CA TYR A 127 11.94 0.58 -12.93
C TYR A 127 11.68 -0.27 -14.16
N LYS A 128 10.52 -0.04 -14.79
CA LYS A 128 10.20 -0.53 -16.13
C LYS A 128 9.69 0.66 -16.94
N GLU A 129 10.29 0.93 -18.09
CA GLU A 129 9.88 2.04 -18.97
C GLU A 129 8.42 1.91 -19.39
N SER A 130 7.92 0.69 -19.58
CA SER A 130 6.52 0.40 -19.90
C SER A 130 5.53 0.76 -18.78
N GLU A 131 6.02 0.91 -17.55
CA GLU A 131 5.26 1.28 -16.34
C GLU A 131 5.59 2.72 -15.90
N ASP A 132 6.24 3.53 -16.74
CA ASP A 132 6.52 4.93 -16.43
C ASP A 132 5.40 5.86 -16.94
N PRO A 133 4.64 6.54 -16.06
CA PRO A 133 3.61 7.50 -16.45
C PRO A 133 4.14 8.71 -17.25
N LYS A 134 5.43 9.03 -17.18
CA LYS A 134 6.09 10.07 -18.01
C LYS A 134 6.20 9.65 -19.47
N HIS A 135 6.22 8.36 -19.75
CA HIS A 135 6.37 7.82 -21.11
C HIS A 135 5.09 7.18 -21.64
N PHE A 136 4.21 6.74 -20.74
CA PHE A 136 2.93 6.13 -21.08
C PHE A 136 1.90 7.14 -21.60
N LYS A 137 1.22 6.78 -22.70
CA LYS A 137 0.00 7.43 -23.17
C LYS A 137 -1.04 6.37 -23.50
N SER A 138 -2.24 6.52 -22.93
CA SER A 138 -3.34 5.59 -23.19
C SER A 138 -3.90 5.79 -24.59
N GLU A 139 -3.87 4.76 -25.43
CA GLU A 139 -4.51 4.80 -26.76
C GLU A 139 -6.03 4.93 -26.67
N LYS A 140 -6.65 4.37 -25.62
CA LYS A 140 -8.11 4.36 -25.45
C LYS A 140 -8.67 5.67 -24.92
N THR A 141 -7.94 6.33 -24.01
CA THR A 141 -8.45 7.53 -23.30
C THR A 141 -7.70 8.80 -23.66
N GLY A 142 -6.55 8.70 -24.33
CA GLY A 142 -5.67 9.82 -24.61
C GLY A 142 -4.92 10.38 -23.40
N ARG A 143 -5.14 9.86 -22.18
CA ARG A 143 -4.49 10.33 -20.94
C ARG A 143 -2.99 10.03 -20.96
N GLY A 144 -2.22 10.90 -20.31
CA GLY A 144 -0.77 10.89 -20.35
C GLY A 144 -0.23 11.57 -21.62
N GLN A 145 1.06 11.85 -21.68
CA GLN A 145 2.10 11.58 -20.69
C GLN A 145 2.03 12.53 -19.49
N LEU A 146 2.36 12.06 -18.30
CA LEU A 146 2.40 12.90 -17.10
C LEU A 146 3.74 13.63 -17.00
N ARG A 147 3.72 14.96 -16.94
CA ARG A 147 4.91 15.80 -16.76
C ARG A 147 4.91 16.44 -15.38
N GLU A 148 6.00 17.09 -15.01
CA GLU A 148 6.03 17.90 -13.79
C GLU A 148 4.85 18.90 -13.79
N GLY A 149 4.17 19.02 -12.65
CA GLY A 149 2.94 19.82 -12.53
C GLY A 149 1.68 19.17 -13.14
N TRP A 150 1.70 17.88 -13.51
CA TRP A 150 0.55 17.21 -14.13
C TRP A 150 -0.73 17.30 -13.29
N ARG A 151 -0.60 17.28 -11.95
CA ARG A 151 -1.73 17.36 -11.00
C ARG A 151 -2.59 18.61 -11.23
N ASP A 152 -2.01 19.70 -11.71
CA ASP A 152 -2.75 20.96 -11.87
C ASP A 152 -3.68 20.96 -13.08
N ASN A 153 -3.29 20.25 -14.14
CA ASN A 153 -3.87 20.38 -15.47
C ASN A 153 -4.59 19.12 -15.98
N HIS A 154 -4.52 18.00 -15.24
CA HIS A 154 -5.17 16.75 -15.64
C HIS A 154 -6.54 16.55 -14.98
N GLN A 155 -7.49 16.09 -15.79
CA GLN A 155 -8.82 15.66 -15.35
C GLN A 155 -9.25 14.40 -16.12
N PRO A 156 -10.04 13.50 -15.51
CA PRO A 156 -10.42 13.48 -14.10
C PRO A 156 -9.22 13.19 -13.18
N ILE A 157 -9.30 13.65 -11.93
CA ILE A 157 -8.30 13.39 -10.88
C ILE A 157 -9.01 12.98 -9.57
N MET A 158 -8.37 12.08 -8.83
CA MET A 158 -8.79 11.65 -7.50
C MET A 158 -7.56 11.46 -6.62
N CYS A 159 -7.74 11.53 -5.31
CA CYS A 159 -6.70 11.27 -4.32
C CYS A 159 -7.10 10.08 -3.45
N SER A 160 -6.15 9.15 -3.26
CA SER A 160 -6.26 8.07 -2.29
C SER A 160 -5.50 8.49 -1.03
N TYR A 161 -6.23 8.86 0.02
CA TYR A 161 -5.67 9.21 1.31
C TYR A 161 -5.50 7.94 2.11
N LYS A 162 -4.26 7.62 2.51
CA LYS A 162 -3.92 6.39 3.25
C LYS A 162 -3.34 6.74 4.60
N LEU A 163 -4.12 6.55 5.66
CA LEU A 163 -3.64 6.64 7.03
C LEU A 163 -2.97 5.31 7.39
N VAL A 164 -1.65 5.32 7.52
CA VAL A 164 -0.86 4.13 7.82
C VAL A 164 -0.41 4.18 9.27
N THR A 165 -0.77 3.17 10.05
CA THR A 165 -0.29 2.97 11.43
C THR A 165 0.54 1.70 11.49
N VAL A 166 1.79 1.80 11.95
CA VAL A 166 2.65 0.63 12.19
C VAL A 166 2.86 0.47 13.68
N LYS A 167 2.72 -0.76 14.19
CA LYS A 167 3.04 -1.11 15.57
C LYS A 167 4.09 -2.21 15.60
N PHE A 168 5.17 -2.00 16.34
CA PHE A 168 6.20 -3.01 16.55
C PHE A 168 6.79 -2.94 17.97
N GLU A 169 6.25 -3.74 18.88
CA GLU A 169 6.61 -3.71 20.30
C GLU A 169 7.82 -4.61 20.64
N VAL A 170 8.98 -4.33 20.05
CA VAL A 170 10.25 -4.99 20.40
C VAL A 170 11.24 -3.98 20.96
N TRP A 171 11.66 -4.21 22.21
CA TRP A 171 12.57 -3.32 22.92
C TRP A 171 13.88 -3.12 22.15
N GLY A 172 14.31 -1.85 22.02
CA GLY A 172 15.54 -1.46 21.31
C GLY A 172 15.45 -1.48 19.78
N LEU A 173 14.35 -1.95 19.18
CA LEU A 173 14.18 -2.01 17.72
C LEU A 173 12.91 -1.30 17.20
N GLN A 174 11.98 -0.94 18.09
CA GLN A 174 10.69 -0.31 17.76
C GLN A 174 10.78 0.76 16.67
N THR A 175 11.37 1.92 16.99
CA THR A 175 11.42 3.08 16.09
C THR A 175 12.07 2.77 14.75
N ARG A 176 13.19 2.02 14.76
CA ARG A 176 13.93 1.68 13.55
C ARG A 176 13.10 0.80 12.60
N VAL A 177 12.38 -0.17 13.15
CA VAL A 177 11.56 -1.08 12.35
C VAL A 177 10.29 -0.40 11.87
N GLU A 178 9.60 0.38 12.72
CA GLU A 178 8.41 1.15 12.32
C GLU A 178 8.72 2.11 11.16
N GLN A 179 9.80 2.89 11.27
CA GLN A 179 10.25 3.78 10.19
C GLN A 179 10.61 3.03 8.91
N PHE A 180 11.30 1.88 9.03
CA PHE A 180 11.62 1.05 7.88
C PHE A 180 10.36 0.55 7.18
N VAL A 181 9.35 0.12 7.94
CA VAL A 181 8.09 -0.39 7.40
C VAL A 181 7.30 0.74 6.72
N HIS A 182 7.23 1.94 7.29
CA HIS A 182 6.62 3.10 6.63
C HIS A 182 7.26 3.38 5.26
N LYS A 183 8.60 3.34 5.18
CA LYS A 183 9.30 3.50 3.91
C LYS A 183 8.93 2.41 2.90
N VAL A 184 8.88 1.15 3.34
CA VAL A 184 8.49 0.02 2.48
C VAL A 184 7.06 0.18 1.98
N VAL A 185 6.11 0.57 2.84
CA VAL A 185 4.71 0.82 2.45
C VAL A 185 4.65 1.93 1.40
N ARG A 186 5.36 3.06 1.61
CA ARG A 186 5.43 4.16 0.64
C ARG A 186 5.97 3.70 -0.72
N ASP A 187 7.06 2.93 -0.74
CA ASP A 187 7.66 2.43 -1.99
C ASP A 187 6.71 1.46 -2.72
N ILE A 188 6.03 0.57 -2.00
CA ILE A 188 5.02 -0.34 -2.57
C ILE A 188 3.84 0.46 -3.16
N LEU A 189 3.36 1.48 -2.45
CA LEU A 189 2.29 2.35 -2.94
C LEU A 189 2.72 3.09 -4.21
N LEU A 190 3.92 3.68 -4.24
CA LEU A 190 4.44 4.37 -5.42
C LEU A 190 4.54 3.43 -6.63
N ILE A 191 5.17 2.27 -6.45
CA ILE A 191 5.31 1.28 -7.54
C ILE A 191 3.94 0.78 -7.99
N GLY A 192 3.06 0.42 -7.05
CA GLY A 192 1.73 -0.09 -7.36
C GLY A 192 0.85 0.88 -8.15
N HIS A 193 0.92 2.18 -7.86
CA HIS A 193 0.13 3.20 -8.58
C HIS A 193 0.75 3.64 -9.91
N ARG A 194 2.02 3.30 -10.19
CA ARG A 194 2.66 3.54 -11.49
C ARG A 194 2.24 2.51 -12.56
N GLN A 195 1.88 1.30 -12.14
CA GLN A 195 1.55 0.14 -12.99
C GLN A 195 0.12 0.16 -13.54
#